data_AF-A0A662IR58-F1
#
_entry.id   AF-A0A662IR58-F1
#
_cell.length_a   1.000
_cell.length_b   1.000
_cell.length_c   1.000
_cell.angle_alpha   90.00
_cell.angle_beta   90.00
_cell.angle_gamma   90.00
#
_symmetry.space_group_name_H-M   'P 1'
#
loop_
_entity.id
_entity.type
_entity.pdbx_description
1 polymer ?
#
loop_
_entity_poly.entity_id
_entity_poly.type
_entity_poly.pdbx_seq_one_letter_code
_entity_poly.pdbx_strand_id
1 'polypeptide(L)'
;MEDYGEEVKNKLKNFMYERARRLWNQIKDELDQDIVKRRDAITWWEVELKFLSPYIYSGIMEVKPIELTPKRCKVRFTKCSFINGWNLAMVQPDVMCEILKETERGFAEAINPKLRISEFNPGLAKYEPYCELTVEMQD
;
A
#
# COMPACT_ATOMS: atom_id res chain seq x y z
N MET A 1 28.82 -4.07 -15.20
CA MET A 1 28.13 -3.85 -13.90
C MET A 1 26.73 -4.34 -14.09
N GLU A 2 26.34 -5.25 -13.22
CA GLU A 2 25.61 -6.46 -13.56
C GLU A 2 24.10 -6.31 -13.32
N ASP A 3 23.30 -6.87 -14.24
CA ASP A 3 21.82 -6.81 -14.37
C ASP A 3 21.03 -7.38 -13.17
N TYR A 4 21.72 -7.81 -12.11
CA TYR A 4 21.16 -8.47 -10.94
C TYR A 4 20.27 -7.53 -10.11
N GLY A 5 20.48 -6.21 -10.19
CA GLY A 5 19.69 -5.24 -9.47
C GLY A 5 18.22 -5.23 -9.89
N GLU A 6 17.93 -5.37 -11.19
CA GLU A 6 16.55 -5.31 -11.69
C GLU A 6 15.82 -6.63 -11.48
N GLU A 7 16.52 -7.76 -11.64
CA GLU A 7 15.97 -9.07 -11.32
C GLU A 7 15.54 -9.17 -9.84
N VAL A 8 16.39 -8.71 -8.92
CA VAL A 8 16.08 -8.71 -7.48
C VAL A 8 14.89 -7.81 -7.16
N LYS A 9 14.82 -6.59 -7.73
CA LYS A 9 13.66 -5.70 -7.57
C LYS A 9 12.38 -6.36 -8.05
N ASN A 10 12.40 -7.02 -9.20
CA ASN A 10 11.23 -7.71 -9.74
C ASN A 10 10.80 -8.90 -8.87
N LYS A 11 11.76 -9.65 -8.32
CA LYS A 11 11.46 -10.70 -7.33
C LYS A 11 10.81 -10.12 -6.06
N LEU A 12 11.32 -8.99 -5.56
CA LEU A 12 10.74 -8.31 -4.39
C LEU A 12 9.34 -7.77 -4.67
N LYS A 13 9.12 -7.12 -5.81
CA LYS A 13 7.80 -6.67 -6.27
C LYS A 13 6.78 -7.81 -6.29
N ASN A 14 7.14 -8.92 -6.94
CA ASN A 14 6.29 -10.11 -7.00
C ASN A 14 6.04 -10.70 -5.61
N PHE A 15 7.05 -10.73 -4.74
CA PHE A 15 6.90 -11.18 -3.36
C PHE A 15 5.91 -10.31 -2.58
N MET A 16 6.03 -8.98 -2.66
CA MET A 16 5.12 -8.04 -1.98
C MET A 16 3.69 -8.19 -2.46
N TYR A 17 3.49 -8.31 -3.78
CA TYR A 17 2.20 -8.55 -4.40
C TYR A 17 1.55 -9.87 -3.93
N GLU A 18 2.25 -10.99 -4.06
CA GLU A 18 1.74 -12.31 -3.68
C GLU A 18 1.48 -12.42 -2.18
N ARG A 19 2.33 -11.79 -1.36
CA ARG A 19 2.13 -11.72 0.09
C ARG A 19 0.82 -11.01 0.42
N ALA A 20 0.54 -9.86 -0.19
CA ALA A 20 -0.69 -9.12 0.05
C ALA A 20 -1.94 -9.93 -0.34
N ARG A 21 -1.92 -10.62 -1.49
CA ARG A 21 -3.01 -11.51 -1.90
C ARG A 21 -3.29 -12.62 -0.88
N ARG A 22 -2.24 -13.17 -0.26
CA ARG A 22 -2.38 -14.19 0.79
C ARG A 22 -2.89 -13.58 2.09
N LEU A 23 -2.36 -12.42 2.49
CA LEU A 23 -2.77 -11.70 3.69
C LEU A 23 -4.24 -11.29 3.65
N TRP A 24 -4.78 -10.94 2.48
CA TRP A 24 -6.22 -10.68 2.32
C TRP A 24 -7.08 -11.84 2.85
N ASN A 25 -6.69 -13.10 2.59
CA ASN A 25 -7.43 -14.26 3.07
C ASN A 25 -7.40 -14.42 4.60
N GLN A 26 -6.44 -13.80 5.28
CA GLN A 26 -6.35 -13.78 6.73
C GLN A 26 -7.12 -12.59 7.30
N ILE A 27 -6.90 -11.40 6.74
CA ILE A 27 -7.48 -10.14 7.22
C ILE A 27 -9.01 -10.12 7.06
N LYS A 28 -9.55 -10.63 5.95
CA LYS A 28 -10.99 -10.54 5.66
C LYS A 28 -11.88 -11.21 6.72
N ASP A 29 -11.37 -12.23 7.40
CA ASP A 29 -12.12 -12.96 8.42
C ASP A 29 -12.13 -12.20 9.77
N GLU A 30 -11.24 -11.22 9.94
CA GLU A 30 -11.17 -10.35 11.11
C GLU A 30 -11.94 -9.02 10.94
N LEU A 31 -12.42 -8.74 9.73
CA LEU A 31 -13.17 -7.51 9.42
C LEU A 31 -14.68 -7.72 9.53
N ASP A 32 -15.42 -6.62 9.61
CA ASP A 32 -16.87 -6.63 9.44
C ASP A 32 -17.23 -7.25 8.07
N GLN A 33 -18.05 -8.30 8.10
CA GLN A 33 -18.40 -9.04 6.89
C GLN A 33 -19.24 -8.22 5.92
N ASP A 34 -19.95 -7.19 6.38
CA ASP A 34 -20.68 -6.29 5.49
C ASP A 34 -19.77 -5.28 4.81
N ILE A 35 -18.58 -5.01 5.36
CA ILE A 35 -17.50 -4.28 4.66
C ILE A 35 -16.85 -5.19 3.62
N VAL A 36 -16.53 -6.44 3.98
CA VAL A 36 -15.88 -7.42 3.11
C VAL A 36 -16.71 -7.73 1.86
N LYS A 37 -18.03 -7.86 2.00
CA LYS A 37 -18.96 -8.15 0.89
C LYS A 37 -19.03 -7.04 -0.15
N ARG A 38 -18.75 -5.79 0.20
CA ARG A 38 -18.82 -4.66 -0.75
C ARG A 38 -17.79 -4.79 -1.86
N ARG A 39 -16.61 -5.34 -1.54
CA ARG A 39 -15.47 -5.51 -2.45
C ARG A 39 -15.17 -4.22 -3.21
N ASP A 40 -15.22 -3.10 -2.51
CA ASP A 40 -15.10 -1.75 -3.06
C ASP A 40 -13.87 -1.02 -2.51
N ALA A 41 -13.69 0.25 -2.86
CA ALA A 41 -12.55 1.02 -2.38
C ALA A 41 -12.59 1.27 -0.86
N ILE A 42 -13.77 1.19 -0.23
CA ILE A 42 -13.92 1.20 1.23
C ILE A 42 -13.41 -0.12 1.81
N THR A 43 -13.76 -1.27 1.21
CA THR A 43 -13.20 -2.56 1.62
C THR A 43 -11.68 -2.55 1.57
N TRP A 44 -11.09 -1.99 0.51
CA TRP A 44 -9.64 -1.87 0.39
C TRP A 44 -9.03 -1.04 1.52
N TRP A 45 -9.64 0.12 1.84
CA TRP A 45 -9.14 0.97 2.92
C TRP A 45 -9.16 0.28 4.29
N GLU A 46 -10.20 -0.48 4.61
CA GLU A 46 -10.31 -1.18 5.89
C GLU A 46 -9.30 -2.33 6.01
N VAL A 47 -9.00 -3.02 4.90
CA VAL A 47 -7.91 -3.99 4.83
C VAL A 47 -6.57 -3.31 5.06
N GLU A 48 -6.34 -2.17 4.41
CA GLU A 48 -5.10 -1.42 4.52
C GLU A 48 -4.90 -0.86 5.94
N LEU A 49 -5.94 -0.29 6.55
CA LEU A 49 -5.90 0.13 7.95
C LEU A 49 -5.57 -1.02 8.90
N LYS A 50 -6.17 -2.20 8.68
CA LYS A 50 -5.88 -3.38 9.50
C LYS A 50 -4.42 -3.82 9.34
N PHE A 51 -3.92 -3.87 8.11
CA PHE A 51 -2.53 -4.19 7.80
C PHE A 51 -1.54 -3.19 8.41
N LEU A 52 -1.85 -1.89 8.31
CA LEU A 52 -1.00 -0.81 8.81
C LEU A 52 -1.10 -0.59 10.32
N SER A 53 -2.12 -1.13 10.98
CA SER A 53 -2.43 -0.85 12.38
C SER A 53 -1.24 -0.99 13.33
N PRO A 54 -0.34 -1.99 13.23
CA PRO A 54 0.80 -2.09 14.14
C PRO A 54 1.79 -0.92 13.97
N TYR A 55 1.97 -0.43 12.75
CA TYR A 55 2.88 0.69 12.45
C TYR A 55 2.27 2.03 12.86
N ILE A 56 0.94 2.17 12.75
CA ILE A 56 0.22 3.36 13.20
C ILE A 56 0.26 3.44 14.73
N TYR A 57 -0.11 2.36 15.43
CA TYR A 57 -0.10 2.33 16.91
C TYR A 57 1.30 2.51 17.49
N SER A 58 2.33 2.05 16.79
CA SER A 58 3.73 2.25 17.20
C SER A 58 4.29 3.63 16.80
N GLY A 59 3.49 4.48 16.17
CA GLY A 59 3.90 5.81 15.70
C GLY A 59 4.94 5.79 14.57
N ILE A 60 5.15 4.64 13.92
CA ILE A 60 6.08 4.47 12.80
C ILE A 60 5.52 5.16 11.54
N MET A 61 4.21 5.07 11.34
CA MET A 61 3.48 5.65 10.22
C MET A 61 2.30 6.48 10.67
N GLU A 62 1.95 7.50 9.89
CA GLU A 62 0.68 8.21 10.00
C GLU A 62 0.05 8.27 8.63
N VAL A 63 -1.22 7.84 8.54
CA VAL A 63 -1.99 7.80 7.31
C VAL A 63 -3.39 8.35 7.57
N LYS A 64 -3.95 9.07 6.59
CA LYS A 64 -5.25 9.72 6.69
C LYS A 64 -5.99 9.57 5.36
N PRO A 65 -7.26 9.15 5.35
CA PRO A 65 -8.09 9.23 4.15
C PRO A 65 -8.44 10.69 3.89
N ILE A 66 -8.27 11.12 2.65
CA ILE A 66 -8.66 12.45 2.14
C ILE A 66 -9.97 12.34 1.36
N GLU A 67 -10.20 11.19 0.72
CA GLU A 67 -11.46 10.84 0.07
C GLU A 67 -11.73 9.36 0.32
N LEU A 68 -12.97 9.03 0.66
CA LEU A 68 -13.39 7.65 0.88
C LEU A 68 -14.83 7.46 0.38
N THR A 69 -14.95 6.81 -0.76
CA THR A 69 -16.22 6.42 -1.40
C THR A 69 -16.13 4.97 -1.88
N PRO A 70 -17.24 4.30 -2.24
CA PRO A 70 -17.17 2.97 -2.85
C PRO A 70 -16.31 2.91 -4.12
N LYS A 71 -16.26 4.00 -4.88
CA LYS A 71 -15.50 4.05 -6.15
C LYS A 71 -14.05 4.49 -5.98
N ARG A 72 -13.72 5.27 -4.96
CA ARG A 72 -12.40 5.91 -4.81
C ARG A 72 -12.00 6.03 -3.35
N CYS A 73 -10.78 5.60 -3.05
CA CYS A 73 -10.11 5.89 -1.81
C CYS A 73 -8.82 6.65 -2.12
N LYS A 74 -8.66 7.84 -1.55
CA LYS A 74 -7.45 8.65 -1.65
C LYS A 74 -6.89 8.88 -0.26
N VAL A 75 -5.64 8.49 -0.05
CA VAL A 75 -4.98 8.54 1.26
C VAL A 75 -3.70 9.33 1.20
N ARG A 76 -3.35 9.95 2.33
CA ARG A 76 -2.06 10.61 2.53
C ARG A 76 -1.31 10.01 3.70
N PHE A 77 -0.05 9.67 3.45
CA PHE A 77 0.88 9.33 4.50
C PHE A 77 1.65 10.59 4.89
N THR A 78 1.48 11.07 6.12
CA THR A 78 2.15 12.27 6.63
C THR A 78 3.41 11.94 7.43
N LYS A 79 3.64 10.65 7.72
CA LYS A 79 4.82 10.17 8.43
C LYS A 79 5.14 8.74 7.99
N CYS A 80 6.42 8.45 7.77
CA CYS A 80 6.93 7.10 7.54
C CYS A 80 8.39 6.99 8.03
N SER A 81 8.60 6.30 9.15
CA SER A 81 9.93 6.20 9.76
C SER A 81 10.88 5.25 9.02
N PHE A 82 10.35 4.42 8.11
CA PHE A 82 11.16 3.50 7.29
C PHE A 82 12.10 4.22 6.33
N ILE A 83 11.76 5.43 5.90
CA ILE A 83 12.59 6.23 4.98
C ILE A 83 13.99 6.45 5.56
N ASN A 84 14.08 6.75 6.85
CA ASN A 84 15.36 6.93 7.55
C ASN A 84 16.15 5.61 7.58
N GLY A 85 15.48 4.49 7.84
CA GLY A 85 16.11 3.17 7.84
C GLY A 85 16.67 2.77 6.47
N TRP A 86 15.95 3.04 5.39
CA TRP A 86 16.41 2.76 4.03
C TRP A 86 17.61 3.63 3.64
N ASN A 87 17.59 4.91 4.00
CA ASN A 87 18.74 5.80 3.81
C ASN A 87 19.98 5.28 4.54
N LEU A 88 19.85 4.83 5.80
CA LEU A 88 20.96 4.24 6.56
C LEU A 88 21.48 2.93 5.94
N ALA A 89 20.59 2.15 5.31
CA ALA A 89 20.95 0.92 4.60
C ALA A 89 21.47 1.17 3.16
N MET A 90 21.68 2.43 2.77
CA MET A 90 22.08 2.83 1.41
C MET A 90 21.11 2.36 0.31
N VAL A 91 19.83 2.20 0.64
CA VAL A 91 18.76 1.88 -0.30
C VAL A 91 17.96 3.14 -0.61
N GLN A 92 17.74 3.43 -1.89
CA GLN A 92 16.97 4.60 -2.32
C GLN A 92 15.49 4.47 -1.86
N PRO A 93 14.98 5.41 -1.03
CA PRO A 93 13.63 5.30 -0.47
C PRO A 93 12.50 5.25 -1.50
N ASP A 94 12.62 5.99 -2.60
CA ASP A 94 11.65 6.01 -3.69
C ASP A 94 11.56 4.66 -4.41
N VAL A 95 12.70 3.99 -4.63
CA VAL A 95 12.75 2.61 -5.16
C VAL A 95 12.03 1.64 -4.22
N MET A 96 12.23 1.76 -2.91
CA MET A 96 11.52 0.94 -1.93
C MET A 96 10.02 1.22 -1.91
N CYS A 97 9.62 2.49 -2.02
CA CYS A 97 8.21 2.86 -2.15
C CYS A 97 7.57 2.22 -3.39
N GLU A 98 8.24 2.19 -4.54
CA GLU A 98 7.75 1.51 -5.74
C GLU A 98 7.64 0.00 -5.57
N ILE A 99 8.52 -0.63 -4.78
CA ILE A 99 8.41 -2.06 -4.44
C ILE A 99 7.22 -2.30 -3.50
N LEU A 100 7.05 -1.48 -2.47
CA LEU A 100 5.99 -1.63 -1.48
C LEU A 100 4.61 -1.31 -2.04
N LYS A 101 4.51 -0.44 -3.05
CA LYS A 101 3.27 -0.17 -3.80
C LYS A 101 2.61 -1.47 -4.32
N GLU A 102 3.41 -2.51 -4.57
CA GLU A 102 2.89 -3.81 -5.00
C GLU A 102 2.07 -4.52 -3.94
N THR A 103 2.28 -4.22 -2.65
CA THR A 103 1.36 -4.66 -1.57
C THR A 103 -0.03 -4.07 -1.78
N GLU A 104 -0.12 -2.78 -2.05
CA GLU A 104 -1.39 -2.09 -2.31
C GLU A 104 -2.11 -2.68 -3.53
N ARG A 105 -1.34 -2.97 -4.59
CA ARG A 105 -1.86 -3.62 -5.80
C ARG A 105 -2.36 -5.03 -5.51
N GLY A 106 -1.60 -5.79 -4.72
CA GLY A 106 -1.96 -7.15 -4.33
C GLY A 106 -3.25 -7.20 -3.50
N PHE A 107 -3.44 -6.27 -2.56
CA PHE A 107 -4.71 -6.14 -1.84
C PHE A 107 -5.85 -5.74 -2.77
N ALA A 108 -5.68 -4.68 -3.57
CA ALA A 108 -6.71 -4.20 -4.49
C ALA A 108 -7.24 -5.32 -5.39
N GLU A 109 -6.34 -6.03 -6.07
CA GLU A 109 -6.71 -7.12 -7.00
C GLU A 109 -7.30 -8.34 -6.29
N ALA A 110 -6.86 -8.66 -5.07
CA ALA A 110 -7.40 -9.79 -4.30
C ALA A 110 -8.82 -9.53 -3.79
N ILE A 111 -9.13 -8.27 -3.46
CA ILE A 111 -10.46 -7.83 -3.02
C ILE A 111 -11.39 -7.79 -4.24
N ASN A 112 -10.98 -7.10 -5.30
CA ASN A 112 -11.75 -6.97 -6.52
C ASN A 112 -10.83 -6.71 -7.72
N PRO A 113 -10.88 -7.52 -8.79
CA PRO A 113 -10.05 -7.31 -9.98
C PRO A 113 -10.37 -6.01 -10.74
N LYS A 114 -11.38 -5.22 -10.36
CA LYS A 114 -11.65 -3.88 -10.89
C LYS A 114 -11.00 -2.74 -10.08
N LEU A 115 -10.47 -3.00 -8.88
CA LEU A 115 -9.73 -2.00 -8.10
C LEU A 115 -8.32 -1.84 -8.65
N ARG A 116 -7.87 -0.60 -8.83
CA ARG A 116 -6.53 -0.26 -9.33
C ARG A 116 -5.97 0.93 -8.58
N ILE A 117 -4.64 0.95 -8.47
CA ILE A 117 -3.92 2.16 -8.08
C ILE A 117 -3.94 3.09 -9.30
N SER A 118 -4.63 4.22 -9.20
CA SER A 118 -4.69 5.22 -10.29
C SER A 118 -3.69 6.35 -10.10
N GLU A 119 -3.29 6.64 -8.86
CA GLU A 119 -2.26 7.63 -8.55
C GLU A 119 -1.36 7.11 -7.43
N PHE A 120 -0.05 7.34 -7.57
CA PHE A 120 0.92 7.11 -6.52
C PHE A 120 2.03 8.15 -6.57
N ASN A 121 2.21 8.88 -5.48
CA ASN A 121 3.31 9.81 -5.28
C ASN A 121 4.04 9.48 -3.96
N PRO A 122 5.28 8.96 -3.98
CA PRO A 122 6.07 8.72 -2.79
C PRO A 122 6.72 10.02 -2.26
N GLY A 123 5.92 11.05 -2.02
CA GLY A 123 6.42 12.41 -1.74
C GLY A 123 7.36 12.49 -0.54
N LEU A 124 7.11 11.76 0.56
CA LEU A 124 8.01 11.77 1.73
C LEU A 124 9.43 11.28 1.38
N ALA A 125 9.57 10.33 0.45
CA ALA A 125 10.88 9.87 -0.04
C ALA A 125 11.62 10.94 -0.85
N LYS A 126 10.88 11.96 -1.31
CA LYS A 126 11.35 13.11 -2.10
C LYS A 126 11.30 14.42 -1.31
N TYR A 127 11.20 14.35 0.03
CA TYR A 127 11.14 15.52 0.93
C TYR A 127 9.90 16.43 0.75
N GLU A 128 8.81 15.89 0.17
CA GLU A 128 7.50 16.54 0.14
C GLU A 128 6.74 16.29 1.47
N PRO A 129 5.70 17.08 1.79
CA PRO A 129 4.99 16.96 3.08
C PRO A 129 4.21 15.65 3.28
N TYR A 130 3.92 14.90 2.21
CA TYR A 130 3.19 13.64 2.31
C TYR A 130 3.45 12.73 1.10
N CYS A 131 3.24 11.42 1.28
CA CYS A 131 2.98 10.52 0.15
C CYS A 131 1.48 10.50 -0.13
N GLU A 132 1.09 10.29 -1.38
CA GLU A 132 -0.30 10.21 -1.80
C GLU A 132 -0.53 8.93 -2.61
N LEU A 133 -1.62 8.22 -2.31
CA LEU A 133 -2.03 7.01 -2.99
C LEU A 133 -3.52 7.10 -3.26
N THR A 134 -3.92 6.81 -4.50
CA THR A 134 -5.32 6.72 -4.89
C THR A 134 -5.60 5.32 -5.42
N VAL A 135 -6.61 4.67 -4.85
CA VAL A 135 -7.19 3.42 -5.35
C VAL A 135 -8.61 3.68 -5.86
N GLU A 136 -8.87 3.29 -7.10
CA GLU A 136 -10.13 3.51 -7.80
C GLU A 136 -10.72 2.21 -8.34
N MET A 137 -12.05 2.13 -8.31
CA MET A 137 -12.85 1.09 -8.95
C MET A 137 -13.11 1.49 -10.39
N GLN A 138 -12.69 0.64 -11.32
CA GLN A 138 -13.04 0.79 -12.73
C GLN A 138 -14.50 0.39 -12.97
N ASP A 139 -15.16 1.03 -13.94
CA ASP A 139 -16.56 0.75 -14.29
C ASP A 139 -16.76 -0.66 -14.88
#